data_AF-A0A2E4JUD8-F1
#
_entry.id   AF-A0A2E4JUD8-F1
#
_cell.length_a   1.000
_cell.length_b   1.000
_cell.length_c   1.000
_cell.angle_alpha   90.00
_cell.angle_beta   90.00
_cell.angle_gamma   90.00
#
_symmetry.space_group_name_H-M   'P 1'
#
loop_
_entity.id
_entity.type
_entity.pdbx_description
1 polymer ?
#
loop_
_entity_poly.entity_id
_entity_poly.type
_entity_poly.pdbx_seq_one_letter_code
_entity_poly.pdbx_strand_id
1 'polypeptide(L)'
;VCAWWYDGEKMHEPLTMRECRMAVVSDKHPLWPGKGDGLGAGAVVPIDKEDLSFGMNPGNSSMWVSLSSDREARKGGAPSNFEAFLTPWWGPPSKLTYRNNEISMGMGYDILRLQAMQSRLTIDGEEFEGTAYFQKVTVQAPSVPWFWGMIHFDDGSYLDWFMPHVTPLSLSKDDRPWRKRDFSRIPLKTAGVFHDRMRNKTEEFENCEVELSKSDKGLLDSHGYSLPNFRIRVWNDKTKVEMKIRAVSRARWTFDQPTRGGFVSHLTYNEYPFEVIEITIEDENGSRSLEDYQWIHGNAEHSWGFLH
;
A
#
# COMPACT_ATOMS: atom_id res chain seq x y z
N VAL A 1 4.07 14.17 -7.53
CA VAL A 1 3.62 12.81 -7.88
C VAL A 1 4.82 11.89 -7.82
N CYS A 2 4.67 10.74 -7.15
CA CYS A 2 5.69 9.71 -7.08
C CYS A 2 5.05 8.36 -7.37
N ALA A 3 5.73 7.50 -8.12
CA ALA A 3 5.28 6.13 -8.37
C ALA A 3 6.47 5.20 -8.59
N TRP A 4 6.22 3.90 -8.42
CA TRP A 4 7.11 2.80 -8.77
C TRP A 4 6.31 1.73 -9.52
N TRP A 5 6.99 0.88 -10.30
CA TRP A 5 6.36 -0.26 -10.98
C TRP A 5 7.25 -1.49 -10.88
N TYR A 6 6.67 -2.63 -10.52
CA TYR A 6 7.35 -3.92 -10.58
C TYR A 6 6.76 -4.73 -11.74
N ASP A 7 7.59 -5.06 -12.72
CA ASP A 7 7.14 -5.76 -13.94
C ASP A 7 7.14 -7.30 -13.81
N GLY A 8 7.40 -7.82 -12.60
CA GLY A 8 7.58 -9.25 -12.34
C GLY A 8 9.04 -9.71 -12.31
N GLU A 9 9.97 -8.88 -12.78
CA GLU A 9 11.41 -9.18 -12.75
C GLU A 9 12.21 -8.04 -12.12
N LYS A 10 11.90 -6.80 -12.48
CA LYS A 10 12.63 -5.60 -12.12
C LYS A 10 11.70 -4.56 -11.49
N MET A 11 12.19 -3.94 -10.42
CA MET A 11 11.60 -2.73 -9.87
C MET A 11 12.07 -1.49 -10.64
N HIS A 12 11.11 -0.75 -11.19
CA HIS A 12 11.30 0.56 -11.79
C HIS A 12 10.95 1.62 -10.76
N GLU A 13 11.99 2.10 -10.08
CA GLU A 13 11.87 3.05 -8.97
C GLU A 13 13.02 4.08 -9.03
N PRO A 14 12.70 5.39 -9.10
CA PRO A 14 11.36 5.93 -9.34
C PRO A 14 10.88 5.62 -10.77
N LEU A 15 9.61 5.28 -10.91
CA LEU A 15 8.92 5.28 -12.21
C LEU A 15 8.66 6.73 -12.65
N THR A 16 8.14 7.53 -11.71
CA THR A 16 8.09 8.99 -11.79
C THR A 16 8.35 9.59 -10.42
N MET A 17 9.03 10.73 -10.37
CA MET A 17 9.17 11.52 -9.16
C MET A 17 9.28 13.00 -9.49
N ARG A 18 8.19 13.75 -9.30
CA ARG A 18 8.10 15.15 -9.69
C ARG A 18 7.37 16.00 -8.64
N GLU A 19 7.90 17.20 -8.41
CA GLU A 19 7.16 18.26 -7.74
C GLU A 19 6.21 18.93 -8.73
N CYS A 20 4.94 19.06 -8.36
CA CYS A 20 3.91 19.60 -9.24
C CYS A 20 2.90 20.41 -8.43
N ARG A 21 2.38 21.49 -9.01
CA ARG A 21 1.14 22.11 -8.54
C ARG A 21 -0.02 21.19 -8.92
N MET A 22 -1.04 21.10 -8.07
CA MET A 22 -2.21 20.28 -8.33
C MET A 22 -3.46 21.16 -8.44
N ALA A 23 -4.27 20.91 -9.45
CA ALA A 23 -5.63 21.40 -9.54
C ALA A 23 -6.59 20.33 -9.01
N VAL A 24 -7.57 20.74 -8.21
CA VAL A 24 -8.68 19.88 -7.78
C VAL A 24 -9.92 20.36 -8.50
N VAL A 25 -10.51 19.48 -9.31
CA VAL A 25 -11.66 19.78 -10.16
C VAL A 25 -12.82 18.92 -9.69
N SER A 26 -13.88 19.52 -9.17
CA SER A 26 -15.12 18.79 -8.86
C SER A 26 -15.82 18.36 -10.15
N ASP A 27 -16.59 17.28 -10.10
CA ASP A 27 -17.50 16.86 -11.18
C ASP A 27 -18.56 17.92 -11.59
N LYS A 28 -18.80 18.95 -10.76
CA LYS A 28 -19.63 20.13 -11.07
C LYS A 28 -18.94 21.18 -11.96
N HIS A 29 -17.65 21.04 -12.23
CA HIS A 29 -16.91 22.04 -12.98
C HIS A 29 -17.37 22.08 -14.44
N PRO A 30 -17.49 23.26 -15.11
CA PRO A 30 -17.98 23.34 -16.50
C PRO A 30 -17.16 22.56 -17.53
N LEU A 31 -15.90 22.25 -17.20
CA LEU A 31 -14.99 21.44 -18.04
C LEU A 31 -15.04 19.94 -17.74
N TRP A 32 -15.89 19.50 -16.80
CA TRP A 32 -16.05 18.07 -16.54
C TRP A 32 -16.69 17.40 -17.75
N PRO A 33 -16.14 16.28 -18.28
CA PRO A 33 -16.60 15.68 -19.54
C PRO A 33 -18.00 15.03 -19.46
N GLY A 34 -18.64 15.03 -18.28
CA GLY A 34 -19.96 14.47 -18.07
C GLY A 34 -20.86 15.34 -17.19
N LYS A 35 -22.04 14.85 -16.84
CA LYS A 35 -22.87 15.47 -15.80
C LYS A 35 -22.37 15.01 -14.44
N GLY A 36 -22.03 15.96 -13.57
CA GLY A 36 -21.70 15.70 -12.18
C GLY A 36 -22.78 16.22 -11.23
N ASP A 37 -22.92 15.54 -10.10
CA ASP A 37 -23.91 15.86 -9.06
C ASP A 37 -23.24 16.52 -7.84
N GLY A 38 -21.90 16.58 -7.79
CA GLY A 38 -21.12 17.17 -6.70
C GLY A 38 -21.21 16.40 -5.40
N LEU A 39 -21.32 15.08 -5.51
CA LEU A 39 -21.41 14.15 -4.39
C LEU A 39 -20.05 13.46 -4.13
N GLY A 40 -18.97 14.24 -4.18
CA GLY A 40 -17.61 13.77 -3.88
C GLY A 40 -16.79 13.30 -5.08
N ALA A 41 -17.38 13.22 -6.28
CA ALA A 41 -16.68 12.93 -7.52
C ALA A 41 -15.90 14.14 -8.06
N GLY A 42 -14.88 13.86 -8.87
CA GLY A 42 -13.96 14.87 -9.39
C GLY A 42 -12.61 14.28 -9.75
N ALA A 43 -11.63 15.15 -10.00
CA ALA A 43 -10.27 14.77 -10.34
C ALA A 43 -9.23 15.63 -9.62
N VAL A 44 -8.09 15.02 -9.32
CA VAL A 44 -6.84 15.69 -8.98
C VAL A 44 -5.96 15.65 -10.21
N VAL A 45 -5.61 16.83 -10.71
CA VAL A 45 -4.83 16.99 -11.95
C VAL A 45 -3.54 17.71 -11.62
N PRO A 46 -2.40 16.99 -11.56
CA PRO A 46 -1.09 17.62 -11.55
C PRO A 46 -0.90 18.49 -12.80
N ILE A 47 -0.46 19.73 -12.61
CA ILE A 47 -0.17 20.66 -13.70
C ILE A 47 1.21 20.30 -14.27
N ASP A 48 1.23 19.39 -15.23
CA ASP A 48 2.41 18.90 -15.93
C ASP A 48 2.15 18.81 -17.45
N LYS A 49 3.18 18.52 -18.24
CA LYS A 49 3.05 18.25 -19.68
C LYS A 49 2.54 16.84 -19.96
N GLU A 50 2.81 15.91 -19.05
CA GLU A 50 2.37 14.52 -19.12
C GLU A 50 1.09 14.36 -18.28
N ASP A 51 0.26 13.37 -18.62
CA ASP A 51 -0.92 13.07 -17.81
C ASP A 51 -0.53 12.22 -16.58
N LEU A 52 -0.84 12.77 -15.41
CA LEU A 52 -0.59 12.20 -14.08
C LEU A 52 -1.86 12.28 -13.21
N SER A 53 -3.01 12.42 -13.86
CA SER A 53 -4.26 12.72 -13.20
C SER A 53 -4.95 11.48 -12.63
N PHE A 54 -5.78 11.73 -11.63
CA PHE A 54 -6.56 10.70 -10.97
C PHE A 54 -7.95 11.26 -10.72
N GLY A 55 -8.98 10.45 -10.93
CA GLY A 55 -10.34 10.90 -10.73
C GLY A 55 -11.30 9.81 -10.29
N MET A 56 -12.48 10.25 -9.87
CA MET A 56 -13.60 9.43 -9.47
C MET A 56 -14.84 9.88 -10.24
N ASN A 57 -15.53 8.90 -10.82
CA ASN A 57 -16.77 9.15 -11.55
C ASN A 57 -17.94 9.41 -10.60
N PRO A 58 -18.99 10.15 -11.06
CA PRO A 58 -20.18 10.42 -10.27
C PRO A 58 -20.79 9.16 -9.65
N GLY A 59 -21.28 9.28 -8.41
CA GLY A 59 -21.89 8.18 -7.67
C GLY A 59 -20.92 7.15 -7.10
N ASN A 60 -19.61 7.47 -7.04
CA ASN A 60 -18.55 6.55 -6.61
C ASN A 60 -18.54 5.23 -7.42
N SER A 61 -19.01 5.30 -8.69
CA SER A 61 -19.21 4.11 -9.52
C SER A 61 -17.91 3.49 -10.00
N SER A 62 -16.88 4.32 -10.18
CA SER A 62 -15.55 3.90 -10.58
C SER A 62 -14.54 5.04 -10.40
N MET A 63 -13.27 4.71 -10.51
CA MET A 63 -12.15 5.62 -10.45
C MET A 63 -11.26 5.39 -11.66
N TRP A 64 -10.42 6.36 -11.99
CA TRP A 64 -9.44 6.23 -13.04
C TRP A 64 -8.12 6.88 -12.62
N VAL A 65 -7.03 6.33 -13.13
CA VAL A 65 -5.67 6.82 -12.91
C VAL A 65 -4.99 6.88 -14.27
N SER A 66 -4.38 8.02 -14.57
CA SER A 66 -3.42 8.18 -15.66
C SER A 66 -2.05 8.42 -15.07
N LEU A 67 -1.03 7.74 -15.59
CA LEU A 67 0.34 7.88 -15.12
C LEU A 67 1.31 7.74 -16.29
N SER A 68 2.30 8.63 -16.33
CA SER A 68 3.35 8.63 -17.34
C SER A 68 4.71 8.51 -16.68
N SER A 69 5.54 7.58 -17.16
CA SER A 69 6.89 7.34 -16.63
C SER A 69 7.84 8.48 -16.97
N ASP A 70 8.85 8.72 -16.13
CA ASP A 70 9.90 9.68 -16.45
C ASP A 70 10.79 9.18 -17.60
N ARG A 71 11.43 10.11 -18.32
CA ARG A 71 12.30 9.78 -19.46
C ARG A 71 13.42 8.80 -19.08
N GLU A 72 14.00 8.95 -17.89
CA GLU A 72 15.07 8.05 -17.41
C GLU A 72 14.52 6.66 -17.07
N ALA A 73 13.32 6.56 -16.50
CA ALA A 73 12.65 5.27 -16.27
C ALA A 73 12.39 4.54 -17.59
N ARG A 74 11.86 5.25 -18.61
CA ARG A 74 11.64 4.71 -19.96
C ARG A 74 12.94 4.22 -20.61
N LYS A 75 14.02 5.00 -20.53
CA LYS A 75 15.35 4.57 -20.99
C LYS A 75 15.85 3.33 -20.23
N GLY A 76 15.46 3.18 -18.97
CA GLY A 76 15.75 2.03 -18.11
C GLY A 76 14.87 0.81 -18.37
N GLY A 77 13.97 0.87 -19.36
CA GLY A 77 13.08 -0.22 -19.76
C GLY A 77 11.68 -0.17 -19.13
N ALA A 78 11.33 0.87 -18.38
CA ALA A 78 9.97 1.03 -17.87
C ALA A 78 8.97 1.33 -19.01
N PRO A 79 7.72 0.86 -18.91
CA PRO A 79 6.66 1.28 -19.81
C PRO A 79 6.46 2.80 -19.81
N SER A 80 5.91 3.35 -20.89
CA SER A 80 5.75 4.80 -21.04
C SER A 80 4.51 5.33 -20.34
N ASN A 81 3.36 4.68 -20.53
CA ASN A 81 2.06 5.16 -20.07
C ASN A 81 1.26 4.04 -19.41
N PHE A 82 0.51 4.41 -18.38
CA PHE A 82 -0.40 3.54 -17.64
C PHE A 82 -1.75 4.24 -17.50
N GLU A 83 -2.81 3.53 -17.84
CA GLU A 83 -4.20 3.97 -17.62
C GLU A 83 -4.94 2.88 -16.86
N ALA A 84 -5.40 3.17 -15.66
CA ALA A 84 -6.19 2.22 -14.86
C ALA A 84 -7.61 2.70 -14.74
N PHE A 85 -8.58 1.81 -14.97
CA PHE A 85 -9.98 2.01 -14.66
C PHE A 85 -10.38 1.05 -13.54
N LEU A 86 -10.78 1.61 -12.40
CA LEU A 86 -11.01 0.88 -11.16
C LEU A 86 -12.49 0.86 -10.84
N THR A 87 -13.08 -0.33 -10.67
CA THR A 87 -14.50 -0.47 -10.35
C THR A 87 -14.66 -1.17 -9.00
N PRO A 88 -15.53 -0.67 -8.09
CA PRO A 88 -15.90 -1.38 -6.86
C PRO A 88 -16.23 -2.85 -7.15
N TRP A 89 -15.54 -3.78 -6.50
CA TRP A 89 -15.68 -5.21 -6.82
C TRP A 89 -16.91 -5.83 -6.15
N TRP A 90 -17.02 -5.72 -4.82
CA TRP A 90 -18.16 -6.27 -4.08
C TRP A 90 -18.25 -5.75 -2.64
N GLY A 91 -19.46 -5.84 -2.08
CA GLY A 91 -19.69 -5.91 -0.64
C GLY A 91 -19.10 -4.78 0.22
N PRO A 92 -18.79 -5.07 1.49
CA PRO A 92 -18.15 -4.14 2.43
C PRO A 92 -16.80 -3.54 1.98
N PRO A 93 -15.83 -4.29 1.41
CA PRO A 93 -14.50 -3.75 1.10
C PRO A 93 -14.51 -2.71 -0.03
N SER A 94 -15.56 -2.71 -0.86
CA SER A 94 -15.74 -1.74 -1.94
C SER A 94 -16.58 -0.52 -1.54
N LYS A 95 -16.86 -0.32 -0.24
CA LYS A 95 -17.50 0.88 0.28
C LYS A 95 -16.46 1.83 0.87
N LEU A 96 -16.63 3.11 0.58
CA LEU A 96 -15.75 4.15 1.10
C LEU A 96 -15.87 4.19 2.63
N THR A 97 -14.77 3.93 3.33
CA THR A 97 -14.72 3.98 4.79
C THR A 97 -13.72 5.03 5.26
N TYR A 98 -14.12 5.80 6.26
CA TYR A 98 -13.26 6.75 6.96
C TYR A 98 -12.96 6.22 8.36
N ARG A 99 -11.70 6.32 8.78
CA ARG A 99 -11.29 6.09 10.17
C ARG A 99 -10.29 7.16 10.61
N ASN A 100 -10.52 7.69 11.81
CA ASN A 100 -9.50 8.41 12.57
C ASN A 100 -8.81 7.39 13.50
N ASN A 101 -7.48 7.29 13.41
CA ASN A 101 -6.69 6.36 14.20
C ASN A 101 -5.72 7.12 15.09
N GLU A 102 -6.08 7.28 16.36
CA GLU A 102 -5.12 7.70 17.39
C GLU A 102 -4.21 6.51 17.75
N ILE A 103 -2.90 6.75 17.77
CA ILE A 103 -1.87 5.78 18.13
C ILE A 103 -1.35 6.09 19.53
N SER A 104 -0.94 7.34 19.79
CA SER A 104 -0.45 7.78 21.11
C SER A 104 -0.38 9.30 21.20
N MET A 105 -0.64 9.87 22.38
CA MET A 105 -0.49 11.31 22.69
C MET A 105 -1.17 12.26 21.68
N GLY A 106 -2.36 11.91 21.18
CA GLY A 106 -3.07 12.70 20.17
C GLY A 106 -2.45 12.66 18.76
N MET A 107 -1.47 11.77 18.54
CA MET A 107 -0.81 11.54 17.25
C MET A 107 -1.42 10.30 16.59
N GLY A 108 -1.51 10.33 15.27
CA GLY A 108 -2.25 9.33 14.55
C GLY A 108 -2.31 9.59 13.05
N TYR A 109 -3.34 9.03 12.42
CA TYR A 109 -3.63 9.31 11.03
C TYR A 109 -5.12 9.23 10.76
N ASP A 110 -5.54 10.02 9.79
CA ASP A 110 -6.84 9.88 9.14
C ASP A 110 -6.66 9.06 7.88
N ILE A 111 -7.55 8.10 7.67
CA ILE A 111 -7.58 7.30 6.46
C ILE A 111 -8.97 7.27 5.87
N LEU A 112 -9.02 7.51 4.57
CA LEU A 112 -10.17 7.22 3.71
C LEU A 112 -9.77 6.08 2.78
N ARG A 113 -10.52 4.97 2.74
CA ARG A 113 -10.12 3.79 1.96
C ARG A 113 -11.26 3.13 1.19
N LEU A 114 -10.89 2.55 0.06
CA LEU A 114 -11.61 1.55 -0.72
C LEU A 114 -10.66 0.38 -0.89
N GLN A 115 -10.99 -0.78 -0.33
CA GLN A 115 -10.05 -1.88 -0.15
C GLN A 115 -10.10 -2.87 -1.32
N ALA A 116 -11.28 -3.12 -1.91
CA ALA A 116 -11.40 -4.05 -3.04
C ALA A 116 -11.99 -3.35 -4.28
N MET A 117 -11.22 -3.28 -5.35
CA MET A 117 -11.66 -2.83 -6.66
C MET A 117 -11.10 -3.77 -7.74
N GLN A 118 -11.89 -4.04 -8.78
CA GLN A 118 -11.36 -4.62 -10.01
C GLN A 118 -10.65 -3.53 -10.81
N SER A 119 -9.52 -3.87 -11.42
CA SER A 119 -8.72 -2.98 -12.24
C SER A 119 -8.68 -3.49 -13.67
N ARG A 120 -9.05 -2.63 -14.63
CA ARG A 120 -8.64 -2.78 -16.03
C ARG A 120 -7.50 -1.81 -16.27
N LEU A 121 -6.32 -2.33 -16.52
CA LEU A 121 -5.09 -1.57 -16.70
C LEU A 121 -4.65 -1.63 -18.16
N THR A 122 -4.33 -0.49 -18.75
CA THR A 122 -3.71 -0.40 -20.06
C THR A 122 -2.28 0.10 -19.89
N ILE A 123 -1.29 -0.66 -20.35
CA ILE A 123 0.13 -0.29 -20.31
C ILE A 123 0.63 -0.23 -21.76
N ASP A 124 1.04 0.95 -22.22
CA ASP A 124 1.52 1.16 -23.59
C ASP A 124 0.59 0.57 -24.69
N GLY A 125 -0.72 0.56 -24.42
CA GLY A 125 -1.75 0.04 -25.32
C GLY A 125 -2.11 -1.44 -25.14
N GLU A 126 -1.39 -2.18 -24.30
CA GLU A 126 -1.73 -3.56 -23.93
C GLU A 126 -2.66 -3.59 -22.71
N GLU A 127 -3.70 -4.42 -22.75
CA GLU A 127 -4.70 -4.51 -21.69
C GLU A 127 -4.43 -5.65 -20.72
N PHE A 128 -4.61 -5.36 -19.43
CA PHE A 128 -4.43 -6.25 -18.30
C PHE A 128 -5.63 -6.15 -17.36
N GLU A 129 -5.91 -7.24 -16.65
CA GLU A 129 -6.89 -7.27 -15.58
C GLU A 129 -6.18 -7.50 -14.25
N GLY A 130 -6.76 -6.97 -13.18
CA GLY A 130 -6.24 -7.16 -11.84
C GLY A 130 -7.14 -6.56 -10.79
N THR A 131 -6.52 -6.17 -9.69
CA THR A 131 -7.22 -5.60 -8.54
C THR A 131 -6.48 -4.38 -8.03
N ALA A 132 -7.22 -3.49 -7.36
CA ALA A 132 -6.67 -2.27 -6.81
C ALA A 132 -7.33 -1.93 -5.48
N TYR A 133 -6.62 -1.11 -4.71
CA TYR A 133 -7.15 -0.44 -3.54
C TYR A 133 -6.85 1.05 -3.69
N PHE A 134 -7.64 1.89 -3.01
CA PHE A 134 -7.40 3.32 -2.94
C PHE A 134 -7.37 3.76 -1.48
N GLN A 135 -6.40 4.60 -1.16
CA GLN A 135 -6.28 5.23 0.15
C GLN A 135 -5.92 6.70 0.01
N LYS A 136 -6.57 7.53 0.83
CA LYS A 136 -6.08 8.86 1.17
C LYS A 136 -5.72 8.85 2.64
N VAL A 137 -4.43 9.00 2.92
CA VAL A 137 -3.89 9.03 4.28
C VAL A 137 -3.42 10.44 4.61
N THR A 138 -3.83 10.96 5.77
CA THR A 138 -3.30 12.19 6.34
C THR A 138 -2.63 11.83 7.66
N VAL A 139 -1.32 11.94 7.69
CA VAL A 139 -0.53 11.56 8.88
C VAL A 139 -0.33 12.78 9.76
N GLN A 140 -0.63 12.63 11.05
CA GLN A 140 -0.35 13.63 12.06
C GLN A 140 1.05 13.35 12.61
N ALA A 141 2.01 14.22 12.28
CA ALA A 141 3.35 14.10 12.79
C ALA A 141 3.39 14.34 14.32
N PRO A 142 4.28 13.66 15.06
CA PRO A 142 5.29 12.75 14.54
C PRO A 142 4.79 11.32 14.22
N SER A 143 5.40 10.71 13.21
CA SER A 143 5.11 9.34 12.76
C SER A 143 6.19 8.37 13.21
N VAL A 144 5.75 7.33 13.92
CA VAL A 144 6.56 6.18 14.33
C VAL A 144 6.75 5.22 13.15
N PRO A 145 7.75 4.33 13.18
CA PRO A 145 7.84 3.18 12.27
C PRO A 145 6.56 2.33 12.28
N TRP A 146 6.23 1.71 11.15
CA TRP A 146 5.14 0.75 11.05
C TRP A 146 5.47 -0.43 10.16
N PHE A 147 4.77 -1.52 10.42
CA PHE A 147 4.45 -2.50 9.39
C PHE A 147 3.03 -2.26 8.94
N TRP A 148 2.83 -2.33 7.63
CA TRP A 148 1.52 -2.43 7.02
C TRP A 148 1.61 -3.47 5.93
N GLY A 149 0.48 -4.01 5.52
CA GLY A 149 0.43 -4.75 4.29
C GLY A 149 -0.98 -5.19 4.00
N MET A 150 -1.15 -5.68 2.78
CA MET A 150 -2.43 -6.08 2.27
C MET A 150 -2.28 -7.24 1.29
N ILE A 151 -3.34 -8.03 1.17
CA ILE A 151 -3.49 -9.05 0.14
C ILE A 151 -4.89 -9.04 -0.45
N HIS A 152 -4.94 -9.31 -1.75
CA HIS A 152 -6.12 -9.60 -2.53
C HIS A 152 -6.15 -11.09 -2.88
N PHE A 153 -7.34 -11.67 -2.84
CA PHE A 153 -7.61 -13.04 -3.23
C PHE A 153 -8.47 -13.06 -4.50
N ASP A 154 -8.42 -14.16 -5.25
CA ASP A 154 -9.16 -14.32 -6.51
C ASP A 154 -10.68 -14.29 -6.37
N ASP A 155 -11.20 -14.74 -5.23
CA ASP A 155 -12.62 -14.66 -4.91
C ASP A 155 -13.08 -13.23 -4.52
N GLY A 156 -12.12 -12.31 -4.36
CA GLY A 156 -12.30 -10.93 -3.93
C GLY A 156 -12.23 -10.70 -2.45
N SER A 157 -11.89 -11.70 -1.65
CA SER A 157 -11.50 -11.48 -0.27
C SER A 157 -10.33 -10.49 -0.20
N TYR A 158 -10.24 -9.77 0.93
CA TYR A 158 -9.24 -8.75 1.17
C TYR A 158 -8.77 -8.86 2.62
N LEU A 159 -7.46 -8.90 2.85
CA LEU A 159 -6.89 -8.80 4.19
C LEU A 159 -5.92 -7.62 4.25
N ASP A 160 -5.98 -6.82 5.31
CA ASP A 160 -4.88 -5.93 5.71
C ASP A 160 -4.44 -6.15 7.16
N TRP A 161 -3.22 -5.75 7.45
CA TRP A 161 -2.66 -5.69 8.80
C TRP A 161 -1.90 -4.38 9.01
N PHE A 162 -1.87 -3.92 10.25
CA PHE A 162 -1.16 -2.70 10.63
C PHE A 162 -0.58 -2.85 12.04
N MET A 163 0.73 -2.60 12.15
CA MET A 163 1.49 -2.67 13.40
C MET A 163 2.49 -1.52 13.49
N PRO A 164 2.06 -0.32 13.93
CA PRO A 164 2.97 0.74 14.32
C PRO A 164 3.77 0.29 15.54
N HIS A 165 5.06 0.59 15.57
CA HIS A 165 5.96 0.06 16.59
C HIS A 165 7.09 1.02 16.94
N VAL A 166 7.62 0.85 18.14
CA VAL A 166 8.85 1.51 18.57
C VAL A 166 10.02 0.55 18.38
N THR A 167 11.09 1.04 17.81
CA THR A 167 12.32 0.28 17.54
C THR A 167 13.53 1.22 17.63
N PRO A 168 14.73 0.73 17.98
CA PRO A 168 15.95 1.52 17.84
C PRO A 168 16.21 2.03 16.41
N LEU A 169 15.53 1.45 15.40
CA LEU A 169 15.54 1.97 14.03
C LEU A 169 14.83 3.32 13.87
N SER A 170 14.02 3.78 14.83
CA SER A 170 13.43 5.13 14.79
C SER A 170 14.50 6.23 14.73
N LEU A 171 15.74 5.92 15.14
CA LEU A 171 16.90 6.82 15.08
C LEU A 171 17.72 6.64 13.79
N SER A 172 17.21 5.94 12.79
CA SER A 172 17.84 5.82 11.48
C SER A 172 17.58 7.05 10.62
N LYS A 173 18.61 7.44 9.85
CA LYS A 173 18.62 8.61 8.98
C LYS A 173 19.00 8.25 7.54
N ASP A 174 18.83 6.97 7.22
CA ASP A 174 19.14 6.42 5.91
C ASP A 174 18.27 5.16 5.68
N ASP A 175 18.35 4.70 4.45
CA ASP A 175 17.56 3.61 3.88
C ASP A 175 18.20 2.22 4.00
N ARG A 176 19.28 2.07 4.77
CA ARG A 176 19.97 0.78 4.85
C ARG A 176 19.21 -0.20 5.75
N PRO A 177 18.75 -1.35 5.23
CA PRO A 177 18.05 -2.37 6.00
C PRO A 177 19.03 -3.22 6.84
N TRP A 178 18.48 -4.12 7.67
CA TRP A 178 19.23 -5.14 8.44
C TRP A 178 20.31 -4.57 9.37
N ARG A 179 19.98 -3.53 10.12
CA ARG A 179 20.90 -2.96 11.10
C ARG A 179 20.97 -3.85 12.33
N LYS A 180 22.16 -4.00 12.91
CA LYS A 180 22.36 -4.76 14.16
C LYS A 180 21.48 -4.29 15.33
N ARG A 181 21.10 -3.01 15.32
CA ARG A 181 20.22 -2.41 16.35
C ARG A 181 18.73 -2.73 16.16
N ASP A 182 18.35 -3.37 15.06
CA ASP A 182 16.97 -3.77 14.77
C ASP A 182 16.64 -5.13 15.41
N PHE A 183 16.84 -5.23 16.72
CA PHE A 183 16.68 -6.47 17.49
C PHE A 183 15.38 -6.51 18.30
N SER A 184 14.69 -5.39 18.45
CA SER A 184 13.46 -5.28 19.23
C SER A 184 12.48 -4.33 18.57
N ARG A 185 11.22 -4.74 18.53
CA ARG A 185 10.09 -3.96 18.01
C ARG A 185 8.94 -4.14 18.99
N ILE A 186 8.51 -3.05 19.61
CA ILE A 186 7.40 -3.06 20.57
C ILE A 186 6.18 -2.46 19.85
N PRO A 187 5.11 -3.25 19.59
CA PRO A 187 3.92 -2.73 18.95
C PRO A 187 3.26 -1.68 19.84
N LEU A 188 2.88 -0.56 19.24
CA LEU A 188 2.08 0.50 19.88
C LEU A 188 0.59 0.25 19.71
N LYS A 189 0.23 -0.36 18.58
CA LYS A 189 -1.12 -0.80 18.24
C LYS A 189 -1.00 -2.04 17.37
N THR A 190 -2.00 -2.90 17.44
CA THR A 190 -2.15 -4.06 16.56
C THR A 190 -3.54 -3.99 15.94
N ALA A 191 -3.60 -4.20 14.64
CA ALA A 191 -4.87 -4.22 13.93
C ALA A 191 -4.76 -5.08 12.66
N GLY A 192 -5.87 -5.66 12.27
CA GLY A 192 -6.06 -6.21 10.94
C GLY A 192 -7.54 -6.32 10.60
N VAL A 193 -7.86 -6.39 9.31
CA VAL A 193 -9.22 -6.60 8.84
C VAL A 193 -9.21 -7.62 7.73
N PHE A 194 -10.05 -8.64 7.83
CA PHE A 194 -10.30 -9.61 6.77
C PHE A 194 -11.74 -9.53 6.29
N HIS A 195 -11.94 -9.08 5.06
CA HIS A 195 -13.19 -9.20 4.34
C HIS A 195 -13.21 -10.55 3.64
N ASP A 196 -13.93 -11.51 4.21
CA ASP A 196 -13.98 -12.89 3.78
C ASP A 196 -15.19 -13.10 2.86
N ARG A 197 -14.94 -13.22 1.56
CA ARG A 197 -15.97 -13.45 0.54
C ARG A 197 -16.62 -14.81 0.72
N MET A 198 -15.82 -15.88 0.90
CA MET A 198 -16.34 -17.25 1.03
C MET A 198 -17.29 -17.40 2.21
N ARG A 199 -16.98 -16.75 3.34
CA ARG A 199 -17.82 -16.77 4.55
C ARG A 199 -18.84 -15.62 4.60
N ASN A 200 -18.79 -14.70 3.63
CA ASN A 200 -19.61 -13.49 3.56
C ASN A 200 -19.61 -12.70 4.89
N LYS A 201 -18.43 -12.53 5.50
CA LYS A 201 -18.26 -11.83 6.78
C LYS A 201 -17.04 -10.90 6.75
N THR A 202 -16.98 -9.98 7.71
CA THR A 202 -15.78 -9.19 7.97
C THR A 202 -15.30 -9.51 9.38
N GLU A 203 -14.05 -9.92 9.48
CA GLU A 203 -13.35 -10.17 10.74
C GLU A 203 -12.44 -8.97 11.04
N GLU A 204 -12.59 -8.40 12.23
CA GLU A 204 -11.63 -7.44 12.76
C GLU A 204 -10.69 -8.18 13.71
N PHE A 205 -9.39 -7.93 13.57
CA PHE A 205 -8.36 -8.53 14.39
C PHE A 205 -7.81 -7.51 15.38
N GLU A 206 -7.85 -7.89 16.65
CA GLU A 206 -7.30 -7.09 17.76
C GLU A 206 -5.79 -7.34 17.92
N ASN A 207 -5.31 -8.48 17.42
CA ASN A 207 -3.92 -8.91 17.58
C ASN A 207 -3.23 -9.04 16.22
N CYS A 208 -1.97 -8.60 16.17
CA CYS A 208 -1.10 -8.63 15.00
C CYS A 208 0.35 -8.81 15.45
N GLU A 209 1.08 -9.69 14.78
CA GLU A 209 2.50 -9.91 14.97
C GLU A 209 3.19 -9.98 13.61
N VAL A 210 4.35 -9.31 13.49
CA VAL A 210 5.17 -9.32 12.27
C VAL A 210 6.62 -9.59 12.64
N GLU A 211 7.15 -10.70 12.14
CA GLU A 211 8.56 -11.05 12.25
C GLU A 211 9.27 -10.90 10.91
N LEU A 212 10.51 -10.39 10.95
CA LEU A 212 11.37 -10.26 9.78
C LEU A 212 12.53 -11.25 9.83
N SER A 213 12.81 -11.87 8.70
CA SER A 213 14.03 -12.63 8.47
C SER A 213 14.59 -12.32 7.07
N LYS A 214 15.89 -12.53 6.87
CA LYS A 214 16.48 -12.37 5.54
C LYS A 214 15.92 -13.42 4.58
N SER A 215 15.86 -13.08 3.30
CA SER A 215 15.42 -13.99 2.24
C SER A 215 16.15 -15.32 2.33
N ASP A 216 15.37 -16.40 2.40
CA ASP A 216 15.81 -17.80 2.35
C ASP A 216 16.32 -18.20 0.97
N LYS A 217 16.06 -17.39 -0.06
CA LYS A 217 16.57 -17.56 -1.44
C LYS A 217 17.74 -16.65 -1.76
N GLY A 218 18.20 -15.84 -0.80
CA GLY A 218 19.28 -14.88 -1.02
C GLY A 218 18.93 -13.76 -2.00
N LEU A 219 17.63 -13.48 -2.19
CA LEU A 219 17.19 -12.40 -3.08
C LEU A 219 17.67 -11.05 -2.56
N LEU A 220 18.04 -10.18 -3.50
CA LEU A 220 18.58 -8.85 -3.23
C LEU A 220 17.72 -7.78 -3.91
N ASP A 221 17.63 -6.60 -3.31
CA ASP A 221 17.08 -5.41 -3.97
C ASP A 221 18.07 -4.85 -5.02
N SER A 222 17.63 -3.82 -5.74
CA SER A 222 18.42 -3.12 -6.77
C SER A 222 19.72 -2.48 -6.22
N HIS A 223 19.86 -2.37 -4.90
CA HIS A 223 21.04 -1.83 -4.21
C HIS A 223 21.89 -2.93 -3.55
N GLY A 224 21.58 -4.20 -3.77
CA GLY A 224 22.34 -5.34 -3.27
C GLY A 224 22.06 -5.68 -1.81
N TYR A 225 20.99 -5.15 -1.19
CA TYR A 225 20.57 -5.54 0.15
C TYR A 225 19.64 -6.75 0.10
N SER A 226 19.78 -7.66 1.06
CA SER A 226 18.89 -8.82 1.16
C SER A 226 17.43 -8.39 1.31
N LEU A 227 16.54 -9.01 0.54
CA LEU A 227 15.10 -8.80 0.68
C LEU A 227 14.56 -9.54 1.93
N PRO A 228 13.49 -9.03 2.56
CA PRO A 228 12.88 -9.68 3.72
C PRO A 228 11.93 -10.82 3.35
N ASN A 229 11.95 -11.85 4.19
CA ASN A 229 10.79 -12.69 4.42
C ASN A 229 10.04 -12.15 5.64
N PHE A 230 8.72 -12.07 5.55
CA PHE A 230 7.86 -11.70 6.67
C PHE A 230 7.07 -12.92 7.12
N ARG A 231 6.96 -13.08 8.43
CA ARG A 231 5.97 -13.96 9.05
C ARG A 231 4.94 -13.07 9.73
N ILE A 232 3.70 -13.14 9.29
CA ILE A 232 2.60 -12.33 9.81
C ILE A 232 1.59 -13.25 10.47
N ARG A 233 1.09 -12.83 11.63
CA ARG A 233 -0.03 -13.47 12.30
C ARG A 233 -1.03 -12.39 12.71
N VAL A 234 -2.28 -12.54 12.33
CA VAL A 234 -3.40 -11.70 12.80
C VAL A 234 -4.50 -12.59 13.36
N TRP A 235 -5.09 -12.21 14.48
CA TRP A 235 -6.10 -13.05 15.14
C TRP A 235 -7.03 -12.29 16.06
N ASN A 236 -8.21 -12.88 16.25
CA ASN A 236 -9.17 -12.61 17.31
C ASN A 236 -9.55 -13.95 17.97
N ASP A 237 -10.59 -13.96 18.80
CA ASP A 237 -11.03 -15.17 19.51
C ASP A 237 -11.60 -16.27 18.61
N LYS A 238 -11.98 -15.95 17.37
CA LYS A 238 -12.69 -16.84 16.44
C LYS A 238 -11.87 -17.24 15.23
N THR A 239 -11.15 -16.27 14.67
CA THR A 239 -10.45 -16.38 13.40
C THR A 239 -8.99 -16.04 13.60
N LYS A 240 -8.13 -16.83 12.97
CA LYS A 240 -6.68 -16.63 12.96
C LYS A 240 -6.17 -16.77 11.53
N VAL A 241 -5.34 -15.83 11.09
CA VAL A 241 -4.62 -15.90 9.83
C VAL A 241 -3.13 -15.86 10.11
N GLU A 242 -2.41 -16.87 9.62
CA GLU A 242 -0.96 -16.93 9.63
C GLU A 242 -0.46 -16.96 8.19
N MET A 243 0.61 -16.22 7.91
CA MET A 243 1.22 -16.22 6.60
C MET A 243 2.72 -16.02 6.65
N LYS A 244 3.37 -16.58 5.63
CA LYS A 244 4.76 -16.36 5.33
C LYS A 244 4.84 -15.80 3.92
N ILE A 245 5.37 -14.59 3.79
CA ILE A 245 5.53 -13.92 2.50
C ILE A 245 7.01 -13.67 2.24
N ARG A 246 7.41 -13.70 0.97
CA ARG A 246 8.77 -13.41 0.51
C ARG A 246 8.74 -12.19 -0.38
N ALA A 247 9.41 -11.12 0.02
CA ALA A 247 9.60 -9.98 -0.86
C ALA A 247 10.42 -10.38 -2.09
N VAL A 248 9.93 -10.01 -3.26
CA VAL A 248 10.59 -10.26 -4.56
C VAL A 248 11.28 -9.02 -5.10
N SER A 249 10.89 -7.85 -4.60
CA SER A 249 11.58 -6.60 -4.88
C SER A 249 11.33 -5.58 -3.77
N ARG A 250 11.86 -4.36 -3.94
CA ARG A 250 11.73 -3.27 -2.97
C ARG A 250 11.68 -1.93 -3.68
N ALA A 251 10.67 -1.13 -3.37
CA ALA A 251 10.65 0.31 -3.60
C ALA A 251 10.89 1.05 -2.27
N ARG A 252 11.52 2.24 -2.30
CA ARG A 252 11.86 3.03 -1.12
C ARG A 252 11.75 4.55 -1.32
N TRP A 253 11.17 5.22 -0.35
CA TRP A 253 11.09 6.67 -0.33
C TRP A 253 11.73 7.19 0.95
N THR A 254 12.57 8.22 0.82
CA THR A 254 13.15 8.92 1.97
C THR A 254 12.55 10.32 2.07
N PHE A 255 11.98 10.63 3.23
CA PHE A 255 11.45 11.94 3.56
C PHE A 255 12.38 12.60 4.55
N ASP A 256 13.11 13.62 4.10
CA ASP A 256 14.02 14.40 4.92
C ASP A 256 13.49 15.82 5.06
N GLN A 257 13.11 16.19 6.29
CA GLN A 257 12.64 17.54 6.59
C GLN A 257 13.60 18.23 7.59
N PRO A 258 14.23 19.35 7.21
CA PRO A 258 15.00 20.17 8.14
C PRO A 258 14.09 20.68 9.25
N THR A 259 14.55 20.59 10.49
CA THR A 259 13.80 21.05 11.66
C THR A 259 14.60 22.07 12.46
N ARG A 260 13.92 22.76 13.37
CA ARG A 260 14.54 23.81 14.20
C ARG A 260 15.70 23.23 15.00
N GLY A 261 16.84 23.92 15.02
CA GLY A 261 18.02 23.50 15.77
C GLY A 261 18.98 22.57 15.00
N GLY A 262 18.82 22.41 13.68
CA GLY A 262 19.76 21.64 12.85
C GLY A 262 19.55 20.13 12.88
N PHE A 263 18.46 19.66 13.48
CA PHE A 263 18.03 18.26 13.39
C PHE A 263 17.29 18.02 12.07
N VAL A 264 17.42 16.81 11.53
CA VAL A 264 16.70 16.37 10.33
C VAL A 264 15.70 15.31 10.77
N SER A 265 14.43 15.56 10.49
CA SER A 265 13.32 14.61 10.52
C SER A 265 13.52 13.68 9.35
N HIS A 266 13.55 12.37 9.59
CA HIS A 266 13.86 11.39 8.56
C HIS A 266 12.92 10.21 8.66
N LEU A 267 12.25 9.88 7.57
CA LEU A 267 11.49 8.64 7.43
C LEU A 267 11.95 7.92 6.16
N THR A 268 12.37 6.67 6.30
CA THR A 268 12.43 5.75 5.16
C THR A 268 11.15 4.94 5.16
N TYR A 269 10.46 4.96 4.03
CA TYR A 269 9.29 4.18 3.77
C TYR A 269 9.62 3.16 2.68
N ASN A 270 9.25 1.90 2.86
CA ASN A 270 9.62 0.83 1.93
C ASN A 270 8.40 -0.01 1.61
N GLU A 271 8.22 -0.30 0.33
CA GLU A 271 7.20 -1.19 -0.19
C GLU A 271 7.85 -2.42 -0.81
N TYR A 272 7.25 -3.57 -0.54
CA TYR A 272 7.76 -4.87 -0.92
C TYR A 272 6.65 -5.63 -1.63
N PRO A 273 6.62 -5.65 -2.98
CA PRO A 273 5.85 -6.68 -3.67
C PRO A 273 6.38 -8.05 -3.24
N PHE A 274 5.47 -8.98 -3.02
CA PHE A 274 5.81 -10.28 -2.46
C PHE A 274 5.05 -11.43 -3.10
N GLU A 275 5.58 -12.63 -2.90
CA GLU A 275 4.89 -13.90 -3.10
C GLU A 275 4.42 -14.44 -1.75
N VAL A 276 3.24 -15.05 -1.72
CA VAL A 276 2.74 -15.78 -0.55
C VAL A 276 3.28 -17.21 -0.60
N ILE A 277 4.11 -17.56 0.37
CA ILE A 277 4.77 -18.88 0.45
C ILE A 277 3.89 -19.87 1.19
N GLU A 278 3.26 -19.41 2.27
CA GLU A 278 2.34 -20.17 3.10
C GLU A 278 1.25 -19.22 3.60
N ILE A 279 0.00 -19.66 3.61
CA ILE A 279 -1.10 -19.00 4.31
C ILE A 279 -1.96 -20.08 4.96
N THR A 280 -2.42 -19.80 6.17
CA THR A 280 -3.43 -20.60 6.87
C THR A 280 -4.46 -19.66 7.46
N ILE A 281 -5.73 -19.85 7.11
CA ILE A 281 -6.88 -19.13 7.65
C ILE A 281 -7.71 -20.15 8.44
N GLU A 282 -7.74 -20.03 9.76
CA GLU A 282 -8.48 -20.92 10.66
C GLU A 282 -9.68 -20.19 11.24
N ASP A 283 -10.86 -20.78 11.10
CA ASP A 283 -12.12 -20.30 11.67
C ASP A 283 -12.96 -21.46 12.22
N GLU A 284 -14.14 -21.17 12.78
CA GLU A 284 -15.06 -22.16 13.33
C GLU A 284 -15.56 -23.22 12.31
N ASN A 285 -15.42 -22.93 11.02
CA ASN A 285 -15.87 -23.76 9.92
C ASN A 285 -14.70 -24.47 9.19
N GLY A 286 -13.49 -24.45 9.77
CA GLY A 286 -12.33 -25.20 9.29
C GLY A 286 -11.11 -24.33 8.99
N SER A 287 -10.15 -24.93 8.28
CA SER A 287 -8.91 -24.29 7.85
C SER A 287 -8.88 -24.16 6.33
N ARG A 288 -8.37 -23.04 5.84
CA ARG A 288 -8.09 -22.77 4.42
C ARG A 288 -6.62 -22.43 4.24
N SER A 289 -6.06 -22.80 3.09
CA SER A 289 -4.67 -22.64 2.73
C SER A 289 -4.51 -21.99 1.35
N LEU A 290 -3.29 -21.96 0.82
CA LEU A 290 -3.02 -21.48 -0.54
C LEU A 290 -3.82 -22.24 -1.60
N GLU A 291 -4.08 -23.54 -1.39
CA GLU A 291 -4.74 -24.40 -2.38
C GLU A 291 -6.23 -24.05 -2.57
N ASP A 292 -6.81 -23.30 -1.64
CA ASP A 292 -8.21 -22.86 -1.70
C ASP A 292 -8.42 -21.62 -2.58
N TYR A 293 -7.34 -21.03 -3.12
CA TYR A 293 -7.37 -19.80 -3.91
C TYR A 293 -6.58 -19.97 -5.22
N GLN A 294 -7.06 -19.40 -6.32
CA GLN A 294 -6.33 -19.45 -7.60
C GLN A 294 -5.10 -18.56 -7.59
N TRP A 295 -5.19 -17.43 -6.92
CA TRP A 295 -4.07 -16.51 -6.73
C TRP A 295 -4.27 -15.67 -5.46
N ILE A 296 -3.15 -15.26 -4.90
CA ILE A 296 -3.08 -14.29 -3.80
C ILE A 296 -1.95 -13.32 -4.11
N HIS A 297 -2.26 -12.03 -4.16
CA HIS A 297 -1.31 -10.98 -4.50
C HIS A 297 -1.36 -9.86 -3.46
N GLY A 298 -0.24 -9.21 -3.21
CA GLY A 298 -0.20 -8.16 -2.20
C GLY A 298 1.10 -7.37 -2.17
N ASN A 299 1.13 -6.45 -1.22
CA ASN A 299 2.27 -5.61 -0.93
C ASN A 299 2.42 -5.47 0.59
N ALA A 300 3.68 -5.48 1.05
CA ALA A 300 4.01 -5.26 2.44
C ALA A 300 4.87 -4.01 2.58
N GLU A 301 4.71 -3.33 3.69
CA GLU A 301 5.46 -2.15 4.05
C GLU A 301 6.26 -2.35 5.32
N HIS A 302 7.42 -1.71 5.36
CA HIS A 302 8.14 -1.46 6.59
C HIS A 302 8.76 -0.07 6.52
N SER A 303 8.31 0.83 7.38
CA SER A 303 8.94 2.14 7.55
C SER A 303 9.88 2.15 8.74
N TRP A 304 10.89 3.01 8.70
CA TRP A 304 11.75 3.31 9.84
C TRP A 304 12.25 4.76 9.81
N GLY A 305 12.87 5.18 10.91
CA GLY A 305 13.12 6.59 11.17
C GLY A 305 12.00 7.20 12.00
N PHE A 306 11.99 8.52 12.05
CA PHE A 306 11.01 9.31 12.78
C PHE A 306 10.73 10.59 11.98
N LEU A 307 9.49 10.74 11.56
CA LEU A 307 9.00 11.98 10.96
C LEU A 307 8.48 12.85 12.09
N HIS A 308 9.04 14.04 12.33
CA HIS A 308 8.57 15.05 13.28
C HIS A 308 8.31 16.40 12.63
#